data_AF-A0A962TA25-F1
#
_entry.id   AF-A0A962TA25-F1
#
_cell.length_a   1.000
_cell.length_b   1.000
_cell.length_c   1.000
_cell.angle_alpha   90.00
_cell.angle_beta   90.00
_cell.angle_gamma   90.00
#
_symmetry.space_group_name_H-M   'P 1'
#
loop_
_entity.id
_entity.type
_entity.pdbx_description
1 polymer ?
#
loop_
_entity_poly.entity_id
_entity_poly.type
_entity_poly.pdbx_seq_one_letter_code
_entity_poly.pdbx_strand_id
1 'polypeptide(L)' 'DLVVVSVLMSMGMMMLSPLITSLTFNIMLFVLVDGWAMVLGTLATSFYV' A
#
# COMPACT_ATOMS: atom_id res chain seq x y z
N ASP A 1 -5.57 -1.25 -2.50
CA ASP A 1 -6.24 -0.33 -3.44
C ASP A 1 -7.75 -0.47 -3.49
N LEU A 2 -8.32 -1.59 -3.96
CA LEU A 2 -9.79 -1.78 -4.03
C LEU A 2 -10.49 -1.65 -2.66
N VAL A 3 -9.89 -2.15 -1.58
CA VAL A 3 -10.42 -1.99 -0.21
C VAL A 3 -10.46 -0.52 0.21
N VAL A 4 -9.38 0.23 -0.02
CA VAL A 4 -9.31 1.67 0.32
C VAL A 4 -10.31 2.48 -0.51
N VAL A 5 -10.47 2.15 -1.79
CA VAL A 5 -11.49 2.75 -2.67
C VAL A 5 -12.89 2.44 -2.16
N SER A 6 -13.19 1.20 -1.76
CA SER A 6 -14.52 0.84 -1.24
C SER A 6 -14.89 1.57 0.05
N VAL A 7 -13.92 1.85 0.93
CA VAL A 7 -14.11 2.63 2.15
C VAL A 7 -14.35 4.11 1.84
N LEU A 8 -13.59 4.71 0.93
CA LEU A 8 -13.81 6.09 0.46
C LEU A 8 -15.15 6.27 -0.24
N MET A 9 -15.54 5.29 -1.06
CA MET A 9 -16.85 5.25 -1.71
C MET A 9 -17.98 5.09 -0.68
N SER A 10 -17.76 4.32 0.41
CA SER A 10 -18.73 4.20 1.52
C SER A 10 -18.89 5.49 2.33
N MET A 11 -17.86 6.35 2.38
CA MET A 11 -17.91 7.67 3.01
C MET A 11 -18.61 8.75 2.16
N GLY A 12 -19.12 8.39 0.97
CA GLY A 12 -19.85 9.31 0.09
C GLY A 12 -18.99 10.37 -0.60
N MET A 13 -17.66 10.31 -0.46
CA MET A 13 -16.75 11.28 -1.05
C MET A 13 -16.32 10.84 -2.46
N MET A 14 -17.18 11.04 -3.45
CA MET A 14 -16.84 10.74 -4.86
C MET A 14 -15.89 11.77 -5.50
N MET A 15 -15.72 12.95 -4.91
CA MET A 15 -14.96 14.06 -5.53
C MET A 15 -13.53 14.23 -5.03
N LEU A 16 -13.16 13.57 -3.93
CA LEU A 16 -11.77 13.54 -3.49
C LEU A 16 -11.08 12.40 -4.24
N SER A 17 -10.08 12.74 -5.04
CA SER A 17 -9.32 11.76 -5.83
C SER A 17 -8.87 10.60 -4.92
N PRO A 18 -9.43 9.38 -5.09
CA PRO A 18 -9.15 8.25 -4.20
C PRO A 18 -7.69 7.81 -4.23
N LEU A 19 -6.96 8.25 -5.25
CA LEU A 19 -5.56 7.92 -5.52
C LEU A 19 -4.61 8.60 -4.52
N ILE A 20 -4.92 9.81 -4.08
CA ILE A 20 -4.01 10.57 -3.20
C ILE A 20 -4.07 10.00 -1.78
N THR A 21 -5.27 9.65 -1.33
CA THR A 21 -5.51 9.00 -0.04
C THR A 21 -5.00 7.57 0.00
N SER A 22 -5.17 6.79 -1.09
CA SER A 22 -4.62 5.43 -1.15
C SER A 22 -3.09 5.41 -1.15
N LEU A 23 -2.45 6.39 -1.78
CA LEU A 23 -0.99 6.51 -1.82
C LEU A 23 -0.40 6.70 -0.41
N THR A 24 -0.94 7.63 0.38
CA THR A 24 -0.48 7.85 1.76
C THR A 24 -0.69 6.61 2.63
N PHE A 25 -1.82 5.92 2.47
CA PHE A 25 -2.15 4.74 3.25
C PHE A 25 -1.25 3.53 2.90
N ASN A 26 -0.98 3.30 1.61
CA ASN A 26 -0.09 2.24 1.16
C ASN A 26 1.34 2.45 1.67
N ILE A 27 1.86 3.69 1.65
CA ILE A 27 3.21 3.97 2.15
C ILE A 27 3.29 3.77 3.67
N MET A 28 2.26 4.18 4.43
CA MET A 28 2.21 3.91 5.88
C MET A 28 2.21 2.42 6.18
N LEU A 29 1.38 1.63 5.49
CA LEU A 29 1.35 0.17 5.65
C LEU A 29 2.69 -0.48 5.25
N PHE A 30 3.32 0.00 4.18
CA PHE A 30 4.59 -0.51 3.71
C PHE A 30 5.72 -0.30 4.73
N VAL A 31 5.75 0.85 5.40
CA VAL A 31 6.72 1.14 6.46
C VAL A 31 6.40 0.36 7.74
N LEU A 32 5.13 0.23 8.13
CA LEU A 32 4.72 -0.50 9.34
C LEU A 32 5.07 -1.99 9.31
N VAL A 33 5.03 -2.61 8.14
CA VAL A 33 5.36 -4.03 7.96
C VAL A 33 6.87 -4.24 7.69
N ASP A 34 7.69 -3.19 7.77
CA ASP A 34 9.10 -3.19 7.37
C ASP A 34 9.30 -3.78 5.96
N GLY A 35 8.47 -3.31 5.02
CA GLY A 35 8.41 -3.85 3.66
C GLY A 35 9.73 -3.78 2.91
N TRP A 36 10.60 -2.81 3.22
CA TRP A 36 11.93 -2.71 2.61
C TRP A 36 12.82 -3.90 3.00
N ALA A 37 12.85 -4.30 4.27
CA ALA A 37 13.63 -5.45 4.71
C ALA A 37 13.08 -6.76 4.11
N MET A 38 11.76 -6.89 4.00
CA MET A 38 11.13 -8.08 3.42
C MET A 38 11.38 -8.19 1.90
N VAL A 39 11.31 -7.08 1.17
CA VAL A 39 11.63 -7.04 -0.27
C VAL A 39 13.11 -7.34 -0.50
N LEU A 40 14.02 -6.73 0.25
CA LEU A 40 15.45 -7.01 0.12
C LEU A 40 15.82 -8.44 0.53
N GLY A 41 15.21 -8.97 1.59
CA GLY A 41 15.40 -10.34 2.04
C GLY A 41 14.93 -11.37 1.01
N THR A 42 13.73 -11.17 0.44
CA THR A 42 13.19 -12.05 -0.61
C THR A 42 14.00 -11.97 -1.90
N LEU A 43 14.47 -10.78 -2.29
CA LEU A 43 15.38 -10.62 -3.43
C LEU A 43 16.71 -11.33 -3.18
N ALA A 44 17.34 -11.13 -2.02
CA ALA A 44 18.60 -11.79 -1.68
C ALA A 44 18.46 -13.34 -1.68
N THR A 45 17.36 -13.87 -1.15
CA THR A 45 17.09 -15.32 -1.20
C THR A 45 16.74 -15.81 -2.60
N SER A 46 16.16 -14.98 -3.46
CA SER A 46 15.83 -15.35 -4.84
C SER A 46 17.05 -15.33 -5.77
N PHE A 47 18.05 -14.49 -5.50
CA PHE A 47 19.30 -14.43 -6.27
C PHE A 47 20.34 -15.44 -5.80
N TYR A 48 20.22 -15.96 -4.57
CA TYR A 48 21.00 -17.12 -4.10
C TYR A 48 20.29 -18.42 -4.49
N VAL A 49 20.26 -18.69 -5.80
CA VAL A 49 20.01 -20.01 -6.42
C VAL A 49 21.23 -20.35 -7.26
#